data_AF-A0A6C0D826-F1
#
_entry.id   AF-A0A6C0D826-F1
#
_cell.length_a   1.000
_cell.length_b   1.000
_cell.length_c   1.000
_cell.angle_alpha   90.00
_cell.angle_beta   90.00
_cell.angle_gamma   90.00
#
_symmetry.space_group_name_H-M   'P 1'
#
loop_
_entity.id
_entity.type
_entity.pdbx_description
1 polymer ?
#
loop_
_entity_poly.entity_id
_entity_poly.type
_entity_poly.pdbx_seq_one_letter_code
_entity_poly.pdbx_strand_id
1 'polypeptide(L)'
;MEKDAIVAHGMGQFLKERMMETSDITKVYVCDDCGLFASKVIDKDYYACKSCQNSTRISAIVIPHACKLLFQELMAVNILPRIKTEKSIYNYNA
;
A
#
# COMPACT_ATOMS: atom_id res chain seq x y z
N MET A 1 7.21 10.17 21.25
CA MET A 1 8.28 11.05 21.77
C MET A 1 9.53 11.00 20.90
N GLU A 2 10.16 9.83 20.67
CA GLU A 2 11.36 9.75 19.80
C GLU A 2 11.08 10.19 18.35
N LYS A 3 9.96 9.74 17.78
CA LYS A 3 9.50 10.17 16.44
C LYS A 3 9.41 11.70 16.33
N ASP A 4 8.86 12.36 17.34
CA ASP A 4 8.53 13.78 17.28
C ASP A 4 9.80 14.64 17.36
N ALA A 5 10.82 14.18 18.12
CA ALA A 5 12.14 14.80 18.11
C ALA A 5 12.82 14.70 16.72
N ILE A 6 12.79 13.51 16.09
CA ILE A 6 13.36 13.30 14.74
C ILE A 6 12.69 14.21 13.70
N VAL A 7 11.37 14.36 13.80
CA VAL A 7 10.60 15.26 12.91
C VAL A 7 10.97 16.73 13.17
N ALA A 8 11.10 17.16 14.42
CA ALA A 8 11.50 18.53 14.76
C ALA A 8 12.90 18.90 14.24
N HIS A 9 13.82 17.93 14.18
CA HIS A 9 15.15 18.10 13.58
C HIS A 9 15.16 18.03 12.05
N GLY A 10 14.02 17.76 11.39
CA GLY A 10 13.94 17.69 9.93
C GLY A 10 14.64 16.47 9.31
N MET A 11 14.91 15.43 10.10
CA MET A 11 15.67 14.25 9.67
C MET A 11 14.77 13.23 8.93
N GLY A 12 14.23 13.62 7.78
CA GLY A 12 13.24 12.82 7.03
C GLY A 12 13.75 11.46 6.55
N GLN A 13 15.00 11.39 6.06
CA GLN A 13 15.60 10.13 5.62
C GLN A 13 15.78 9.16 6.79
N PHE A 14 16.26 9.66 7.93
CA PHE A 14 16.43 8.85 9.15
C PHE A 14 15.09 8.35 9.69
N LEU A 15 14.04 9.18 9.61
CA LEU A 15 12.69 8.78 9.98
C LEU A 15 12.20 7.61 9.12
N LYS A 16 12.40 7.67 7.80
CA LYS A 16 12.05 6.57 6.87
C LYS A 16 12.83 5.31 7.18
N GLU A 17 14.14 5.41 7.40
CA GLU A 17 14.98 4.27 7.74
C GLU A 17 14.45 3.56 8.99
N ARG A 18 14.15 4.31 10.06
CA ARG A 18 13.71 3.73 11.35
C ARG A 18 12.29 3.20 11.32
N MET A 19 11.36 3.91 10.67
CA MET A 19 9.92 3.60 10.71
C MET A 19 9.44 2.73 9.54
N MET A 20 10.23 2.58 8.48
CA MET A 20 9.88 1.80 7.28
C MET A 20 10.88 0.71 6.98
N GLU A 21 12.16 1.04 6.81
CA GLU A 21 13.17 0.08 6.31
C GLU A 21 13.67 -0.87 7.41
N THR A 22 13.78 -0.37 8.64
CA THR A 22 14.09 -1.17 9.85
C THR A 22 12.84 -1.84 10.42
N SER A 23 11.65 -1.36 10.04
CA SER A 23 10.38 -2.02 10.38
C SER A 23 10.13 -3.22 9.45
N ASP A 24 9.10 -4.01 9.73
CA ASP A 24 8.66 -5.09 8.84
C ASP A 24 8.24 -4.55 7.46
N ILE A 25 9.18 -4.50 6.54
CA ILE A 25 8.96 -4.02 5.18
C ILE A 25 8.14 -5.04 4.39
N THR A 26 7.06 -4.59 3.78
CA THR A 26 6.18 -5.48 3.00
C THR A 26 5.91 -4.95 1.61
N LYS A 27 6.02 -5.84 0.63
CA LYS A 27 5.59 -5.59 -0.75
C LYS A 27 4.16 -6.06 -0.91
N VAL A 28 3.28 -5.14 -1.27
CA VAL A 28 1.86 -5.42 -1.53
C VAL A 28 1.49 -4.96 -2.93
N TYR A 29 0.51 -5.61 -3.52
CA TYR A 29 0.04 -5.32 -4.87
C TYR A 29 -1.31 -4.63 -4.78
N VAL A 30 -1.47 -3.52 -5.49
CA VAL A 30 -2.68 -2.69 -5.49
C VAL A 30 -3.20 -2.56 -6.91
N CYS A 31 -4.51 -2.69 -7.07
CA CYS A 31 -5.16 -2.45 -8.36
C CYS A 31 -5.30 -0.95 -8.64
N ASP A 32 -4.89 -0.52 -9.83
CA ASP A 32 -4.91 0.90 -10.21
C ASP A 32 -6.34 1.44 -10.48
N ASP A 33 -7.31 0.55 -10.74
CA ASP A 33 -8.70 0.92 -11.01
C ASP A 33 -9.52 1.08 -9.72
N CYS A 34 -9.44 0.11 -8.81
CA CYS A 34 -10.27 0.06 -7.60
C CYS A 34 -9.54 0.50 -6.32
N GLY A 35 -8.21 0.52 -6.32
CA GLY A 35 -7.40 0.90 -5.17
C GLY A 35 -7.36 -0.11 -4.02
N LEU A 36 -7.83 -1.35 -4.26
CA LEU A 36 -7.78 -2.44 -3.29
C LEU A 36 -6.55 -3.32 -3.49
N PHE A 37 -6.21 -4.08 -2.44
CA PHE A 37 -5.17 -5.08 -2.53
C PHE A 37 -5.53 -6.19 -3.52
N ALA A 38 -4.58 -6.52 -4.39
CA ALA A 38 -4.64 -7.64 -5.31
C ALA A 38 -3.96 -8.87 -4.69
N SER A 39 -4.51 -10.05 -4.95
CA SER A 39 -3.95 -11.32 -4.48
C SER A 39 -3.17 -12.02 -5.61
N LYS A 40 -2.06 -12.69 -5.27
CA LYS A 40 -1.38 -13.58 -6.23
C LYS A 40 -2.30 -14.76 -6.54
N VAL A 41 -2.42 -15.12 -7.81
CA VAL A 41 -3.09 -16.37 -8.20
C VAL A 41 -2.14 -17.53 -7.91
N ILE A 42 -2.63 -18.54 -7.18
CA ILE A 42 -1.86 -19.76 -6.90
C ILE A 42 -1.54 -20.41 -8.25
N ASP A 43 -0.32 -20.93 -8.39
CA ASP A 43 0.19 -21.58 -9.61
C ASP A 43 0.46 -20.67 -10.82
N LYS A 44 0.21 -19.36 -10.72
CA LYS A 44 0.46 -18.41 -11.82
C LYS A 44 1.25 -17.19 -11.37
N ASP A 45 2.09 -16.66 -12.25
CA ASP A 45 2.91 -15.48 -11.97
C ASP A 45 2.23 -14.15 -12.30
N TYR A 46 0.93 -14.06 -11.99
CA TYR A 46 0.20 -12.79 -12.05
C TYR A 46 -0.65 -12.56 -10.81
N TYR A 47 -0.94 -11.28 -10.58
CA TYR A 47 -1.83 -10.83 -9.52
C TYR A 47 -3.21 -10.58 -10.11
N ALA A 48 -4.25 -10.86 -9.33
CA ALA A 48 -5.62 -10.63 -9.75
C ALA A 48 -6.37 -9.89 -8.65
N CYS A 49 -7.07 -8.83 -9.04
CA CYS A 49 -8.03 -8.17 -8.17
C CYS A 49 -9.40 -8.87 -8.30
N LYS A 50 -9.93 -9.37 -7.20
CA LYS A 50 -11.24 -10.03 -7.17
C LYS A 50 -12.41 -9.07 -7.39
N SER A 51 -12.25 -7.80 -7.00
CA SER A 51 -13.34 -6.81 -7.04
C SER A 51 -13.64 -6.31 -8.47
N CYS A 52 -12.62 -6.00 -9.25
CA CYS A 52 -12.78 -5.51 -10.63
C CYS A 52 -12.42 -6.55 -11.70
N GLN A 53 -12.06 -7.78 -11.29
CA GLN A 53 -11.63 -8.86 -12.19
C GLN A 53 -10.46 -8.46 -13.11
N ASN A 54 -9.61 -7.53 -12.66
CA ASN A 54 -8.45 -7.07 -13.41
C ASN A 54 -7.18 -7.81 -12.98
N SER A 55 -6.38 -8.23 -13.96
CA SER A 55 -5.05 -8.86 -13.79
C SER A 55 -3.90 -8.08 -14.43
N THR A 56 -4.20 -6.99 -15.16
CA THR A 56 -3.23 -6.27 -15.99
C THR A 56 -2.73 -4.98 -15.32
N ARG A 57 -3.63 -4.19 -14.72
CA ARG A 57 -3.29 -2.89 -14.12
C ARG A 57 -3.12 -2.99 -12.61
N ILE A 58 -1.97 -3.52 -12.24
CA ILE A 58 -1.61 -3.76 -10.85
C ILE A 58 -0.23 -3.17 -10.61
N SER A 59 -0.16 -2.31 -9.60
CA SER A 59 1.08 -1.67 -9.17
C SER A 59 1.56 -2.31 -7.87
N ALA A 60 2.86 -2.59 -7.79
CA ALA A 60 3.50 -3.01 -6.56
C ALA A 60 3.88 -1.77 -5.73
N ILE A 61 3.52 -1.77 -4.45
CA ILE A 61 3.91 -0.73 -3.49
C ILE A 61 4.62 -1.36 -2.29
N VAL A 62 5.41 -0.54 -1.61
CA VAL A 62 6.14 -0.94 -0.41
C VAL A 62 5.58 -0.17 0.77
N ILE A 63 5.10 -0.88 1.78
CA ILE A 63 4.54 -0.30 3.02
C ILE A 63 5.01 -1.11 4.23
N PRO A 64 5.00 -0.54 5.45
CA PRO A 64 5.19 -1.31 6.67
C PRO A 64 4.06 -2.33 6.86
N HIS A 65 4.37 -3.52 7.38
CA HIS A 65 3.37 -4.58 7.62
C HIS A 65 2.22 -4.09 8.52
N ALA A 66 2.52 -3.26 9.50
CA ALA A 66 1.52 -2.65 10.38
C ALA A 66 0.44 -1.87 9.60
N CYS A 67 0.83 -1.16 8.54
CA CYS A 67 -0.12 -0.42 7.70
C CYS A 67 -1.02 -1.35 6.89
N LYS A 68 -0.48 -2.47 6.39
CA LYS A 68 -1.27 -3.51 5.71
C LYS A 68 -2.33 -4.09 6.66
N LEU A 69 -1.96 -4.41 7.90
CA LEU A 69 -2.89 -4.93 8.92
C LEU A 69 -3.97 -3.91 9.25
N LEU A 70 -3.60 -2.64 9.47
CA LEU A 70 -4.56 -1.56 9.73
C LEU A 70 -5.63 -1.49 8.63
N PHE A 71 -5.25 -1.58 7.35
CA PHE A 71 -6.22 -1.57 6.25
C PHE A 71 -7.12 -2.80 6.26
N GLN A 72 -6.61 -3.97 6.67
CA GLN A 72 -7.42 -5.18 6.82
C GLN A 72 -8.41 -5.06 7.98
N GLU A 73 -8.03 -4.44 9.09
CA GLU A 73 -8.91 -4.16 10.21
C GLU A 73 -10.00 -3.15 9.84
N LEU A 74 -9.66 -2.09 9.10
CA LEU A 74 -10.65 -1.16 8.55
C LEU A 74 -11.68 -1.88 7.66
N MET A 75 -11.21 -2.78 6.79
CA MET A 75 -12.10 -3.60 5.95
C MET A 75 -13.01 -4.50 6.79
N ALA A 76 -12.54 -5.01 7.93
CA ALA A 76 -13.36 -5.80 8.85
C ALA A 76 -14.48 -4.96 9.53
N VAL A 77 -14.26 -3.66 9.72
CA VAL A 77 -15.25 -2.70 10.25
C VAL A 77 -16.05 -2.02 9.13
N ASN A 78 -16.11 -2.64 7.93
CA ASN A 78 -16.85 -2.14 6.77
C ASN A 78 -16.41 -0.74 6.27
N ILE A 79 -15.15 -0.38 6.52
CA ILE A 79 -14.50 0.79 5.94
C ILE A 79 -13.60 0.31 4.81
N LEU A 80 -13.78 0.85 3.62
CA LEU A 80 -13.03 0.44 2.43
C LEU A 80 -11.88 1.43 2.12
N PRO A 81 -10.64 1.18 2.58
CA PRO A 81 -9.50 2.02 2.25
C PRO A 81 -9.10 1.83 0.78
N ARG A 82 -9.23 2.88 -0.03
CA ARG A 82 -8.80 2.89 -1.43
C ARG A 82 -7.46 3.59 -1.59
N ILE A 83 -6.45 2.86 -2.02
CA ILE A 83 -5.09 3.37 -2.27
C ILE A 83 -5.02 3.88 -3.71
N LYS A 84 -4.64 5.14 -3.89
CA LYS A 84 -4.39 5.73 -5.22
C LYS A 84 -2.90 5.67 -5.53
N THR A 85 -2.55 4.94 -6.58
CA THR A 85 -1.20 4.85 -7.14
C THR A 85 -1.02 5.90 -8.25
N GLU A 86 0.21 6.21 -8.64
CA GLU A 86 0.48 7.18 -9.72
C GLU A 86 -0.23 6.79 -11.03
N LYS A 87 -0.28 5.49 -11.36
CA LYS A 87 -0.92 4.93 -12.55
C LYS A 87 -2.44 4.78 -12.45
N SER A 88 -3.05 5.30 -11.38
CA SER A 88 -4.49 5.20 -11.17
C SER A 88 -5.27 5.90 -12.28
N ILE A 89 -6.43 5.33 -12.65
CA ILE A 89 -7.35 5.91 -13.64
C ILE A 89 -7.75 7.36 -13.35
N TYR A 90 -7.78 7.74 -12.07
CA TYR A 90 -8.22 9.07 -11.64
C TYR A 90 -7.13 10.15 -11.77
N ASN A 91 -5.88 9.76 -12.07
CA ASN A 91 -4.77 10.71 -12.23
C ASN A 91 -4.57 11.18 -13.67
N TYR A 92 -5.33 10.65 -14.65
CA TYR A 92 -5.22 11.03 -16.06
C TYR A 92 -5.78 12.43 -16.41
N ASN A 93 -6.24 13.20 -15.41
CA ASN A 93 -6.86 14.52 -15.59
C ASN A 93 -6.11 15.65 -14.85
N ALA A 94 -4.81 15.49 -14.58
CA ALA A 94 -3.95 16.56 -14.05
C ALA A 94 -2.85 16.92 -15.06
#